data_AF-A0A140CVK0-F1
#
_entry.id   AF-A0A140CVK0-F1
#
_cell.length_a   1.000
_cell.length_b   1.000
_cell.length_c   1.000
_cell.angle_alpha   90.00
_cell.angle_beta   90.00
_cell.angle_gamma   90.00
#
_symmetry.space_group_name_H-M   'P 1'
#
loop_
_entity.id
_entity.type
_entity.pdbx_description
1 polymer ?
#
loop_
_entity_poly.entity_id
_entity_poly.type
_entity_poly.pdbx_seq_one_letter_code
_entity_poly.pdbx_strand_id
1 'polypeptide(L)' 'MFFLPQMMPINWYPLIIIFISIYLLFIIMIAFNKISFMKNMKQIKLQNKNFFWSW' A
#
# COMPACT_ATOMS: atom_id res chain seq x y z
N MET A 1 40.67 34.43 0.86
CA MET A 1 40.43 33.20 1.65
C MET A 1 39.21 32.52 1.03
N PHE A 2 39.38 31.38 0.36
CA PHE A 2 38.27 30.65 -0.25
C PHE A 2 37.53 29.88 0.84
N PHE A 3 36.25 30.17 1.04
CA PHE A 3 35.38 29.38 1.91
C PHE A 3 34.87 28.18 1.10
N LEU A 4 35.35 26.98 1.43
CA LEU A 4 34.74 25.74 0.94
C LEU A 4 33.36 25.59 1.59
N PRO A 5 32.30 25.28 0.83
CA PRO A 5 30.99 25.05 1.41
C PRO A 5 31.05 23.84 2.34
N GLN A 6 30.85 24.07 3.64
CA GLN A 6 30.67 22.99 4.60
C GLN A 6 29.23 22.47 4.47
N MET A 7 29.10 21.17 4.21
CA MET A 7 27.81 20.49 4.25
C MET A 7 27.34 20.42 5.70
N MET A 8 26.13 20.91 5.97
CA MET A 8 25.50 20.73 7.29
C MET A 8 25.25 19.23 7.52
N PRO A 9 25.44 18.72 8.75
CA PRO A 9 25.15 17.33 9.07
C PRO A 9 23.67 17.02 8.76
N ILE A 10 23.45 16.00 7.94
CA ILE A 10 22.11 15.55 7.56
C ILE A 10 21.40 14.99 8.79
N ASN A 11 20.23 15.56 9.09
CA ASN A 11 19.33 14.98 10.08
C ASN A 11 18.61 13.78 9.45
N TRP A 12 18.94 12.57 9.90
CA TRP A 12 18.37 11.34 9.37
C TRP A 12 16.94 11.06 9.87
N TYR A 13 16.53 11.66 10.99
CA TYR A 13 15.19 11.48 11.56
C TYR A 13 14.04 11.74 10.56
N PRO A 14 13.98 12.87 9.84
CA PRO A 14 12.90 13.11 8.87
C PRO A 14 12.88 12.08 7.74
N LEU A 15 14.04 11.64 7.25
CA LEU A 15 14.13 10.60 6.21
C LEU A 15 13.55 9.28 6.70
N ILE A 16 13.89 8.87 7.93
CA ILE A 16 13.38 7.64 8.53
C ILE A 16 11.85 7.69 8.70
N ILE A 17 11.31 8.84 9.13
CA ILE A 17 9.85 9.02 9.29
C ILE A 17 9.14 8.88 7.94
N ILE A 18 9.70 9.46 6.87
CA ILE A 18 9.15 9.34 5.50
C ILE A 18 9.19 7.88 5.02
N PHE A 19 10.28 7.16 5.28
CA PHE A 19 10.35 5.73 4.92
C PHE A 19 9.29 4.88 5.64
N ILE A 20 9.11 5.11 6.94
CA ILE A 20 8.12 4.39 7.75
C ILE A 20 6.69 4.69 7.25
N SER A 21 6.39 5.95 6.92
CA SER A 21 5.05 6.33 6.46
C SER A 21 4.71 5.72 5.09
N ILE A 22 5.68 5.71 4.15
CA ILE A 22 5.52 5.06 2.85
C ILE A 22 5.30 3.55 3.02
N TYR A 23 6.09 2.91 3.89
CA TYR A 23 5.97 1.48 4.16
C TYR A 23 4.57 1.10 4.71
N LEU A 24 4.04 1.90 5.66
CA LEU A 24 2.69 1.72 6.18
C LEU A 24 1.62 1.85 5.09
N LEU A 25 1.74 2.85 4.20
CA LEU A 25 0.80 3.02 3.08
C LEU A 25 0.79 1.81 2.15
N PHE A 26 1.97 1.22 1.87
CA PHE A 26 2.05 0.00 1.07
C PHE A 26 1.34 -1.19 1.71
N ILE A 27 1.51 -1.40 3.03
CA ILE A 27 0.81 -2.46 3.75
C ILE A 27 -0.70 -2.27 3.67
N ILE A 28 -1.17 -1.04 3.89
CA ILE A 28 -2.60 -0.70 3.82
C ILE A 28 -3.14 -1.00 2.41
N MET A 29 -2.44 -0.54 1.37
CA MET A 29 -2.83 -0.79 -0.03
C MET A 29 -2.91 -2.29 -0.35
N ILE A 30 -1.93 -3.09 0.10
CA ILE A 30 -1.92 -4.54 -0.08
C ILE A 30 -3.12 -5.19 0.64
N ALA A 31 -3.40 -4.76 1.87
CA ALA A 31 -4.53 -5.26 2.64
C ALA A 31 -5.87 -4.97 1.93
N PHE A 32 -6.07 -3.73 1.47
CA PHE A 32 -7.27 -3.35 0.70
C PHE A 32 -7.40 -4.13 -0.60
N ASN A 33 -6.30 -4.32 -1.35
CA ASN A 33 -6.31 -5.12 -2.57
C ASN A 33 -6.69 -6.58 -2.30
N LYS A 34 -6.15 -7.19 -1.24
CA LYS A 34 -6.54 -8.57 -0.83
C LYS A 34 -8.01 -8.65 -0.43
N ILE A 35 -8.51 -7.68 0.32
CA ILE A 35 -9.92 -7.63 0.73
C ILE A 35 -10.83 -7.47 -0.50
N SER A 36 -10.49 -6.57 -1.40
CA SER A 36 -11.20 -6.33 -2.67
C SER A 36 -11.24 -7.59 -3.53
N PHE A 37 -10.09 -8.26 -3.68
CA PHE A 37 -10.00 -9.53 -4.42
C PHE A 37 -10.88 -10.61 -3.81
N MET A 38 -10.85 -10.78 -2.48
CA MET A 38 -11.67 -11.77 -1.79
C MET A 38 -13.17 -11.46 -1.91
N LYS A 39 -13.56 -10.18 -1.89
CA LYS A 39 -14.95 -9.73 -2.10
C LYS A 39 -15.43 -10.05 -3.51
N ASN A 40 -14.62 -9.74 -4.53
CA ASN A 40 -14.96 -10.04 -5.93
C ASN A 40 -15.07 -11.55 -6.17
N MET A 41 -14.17 -12.35 -5.59
CA MET A 41 -14.23 -13.81 -5.72
C MET A 41 -15.49 -14.41 -5.06
N LYS A 42 -15.90 -13.90 -3.88
CA LYS A 42 -17.15 -14.29 -3.24
C LYS A 42 -18.37 -13.91 -4.09
N GLN A 43 -18.38 -12.74 -4.71
CA GLN A 43 -19.47 -12.28 -5.56
C GLN A 43 -19.62 -13.15 -6.83
N ILE A 44 -18.51 -13.50 -7.49
CA ILE A 44 -18.52 -14.41 -8.65
C ILE A 44 -19.09 -15.78 -8.27
N LYS A 45 -18.68 -16.33 -7.11
CA LYS A 45 -19.18 -17.63 -6.63
C LYS A 45 -20.68 -17.60 -6.33
N LEU A 46 -21.20 -16.48 -5.81
CA LEU A 46 -22.62 -16.29 -5.51
C LEU A 46 -23.46 -16.14 -6.79
N GLN A 47 -22.94 -15.38 -7.77
CA GLN A 47 -23.59 -15.17 -9.06
C GLN A 47 -23.68 -16.47 -9.87
N ASN A 48 -22.63 -17.30 -9.86
CA ASN A 48 -22.64 -18.59 -10.56
C ASN A 48 -23.59 -19.60 -9.91
N LYS A 49 -23.84 -19.49 -8.59
CA LYS A 49 -24.79 -20.33 -7.88
C LYS A 49 -26.24 -20.01 -8.25
N ASN A 50 -26.56 -18.72 -8.45
CA ASN A 50 -27.90 -18.31 -8.91
C ASN A 50 -28.16 -18.68 -10.37
N PHE A 51 -27.12 -18.73 -11.21
CA PHE A 51 -27.25 -19.15 -12.61
C PHE A 51 -27.60 -20.64 -12.75
N PHE A 52 -27.09 -21.48 -11.84
CA PHE A 52 -27.39 -22.92 -11.82
C PHE A 52 -28.84 -23.26 -11.40
N TRP A 53 -29.53 -22.33 -10.73
CA TRP A 53 -30.95 -22.48 -10.36
C TRP A 53 -31.91 -21.88 -11.39
N SER A 54 -31.38 -21.27 -12.46
CA SER A 54 -32.16 -20.73 -13.59
C SER A 54 -32.31 -21.74 -14.75
N TRP A 55 -31.95 -23.00 -14.53
CA TRP A 55 -32.17 -24.12 -15.45
C TRP A 55 -33.18 -25.08 -14.82
#